data_AF-A0A2X3FDW2-F1
#
_entry.id   AF-A0A2X3FDW2-F1
#
_cell.length_a   1.000
_cell.length_b   1.000
_cell.length_c   1.000
_cell.angle_alpha   90.00
_cell.angle_beta   90.00
_cell.angle_gamma   90.00
#
_symmetry.space_group_name_H-M   'P 1'
#
loop_
_entity.id
_entity.type
_entity.pdbx_description
1 polymer ?
#
loop_
_entity_poly.entity_id
_entity_poly.type
_entity_poly.pdbx_seq_one_letter_code
_entity_poly.pdbx_strand_id
1 'polypeptide(L)'
;MMMVFGMFVFTLRTAPYQQLQHAQEWRHVKNDRVNQSAGWQYIGPGEDNITLSGVLYPEITGGNLSLSALETIGFSGRPLAAD
;
A
#
# COMPACT_ATOMS: atom_id res chain seq x y z
N MET A 1 17.19 2.48 -4.25
CA MET A 1 15.82 3.03 -4.12
C MET A 1 14.89 1.84 -4.03
N MET A 2 13.98 1.80 -3.04
CA MET A 2 13.12 0.62 -2.81
C MET A 2 11.67 0.87 -3.26
N MET A 3 11.10 2.03 -2.97
CA MET A 3 9.74 2.44 -3.35
C MET A 3 9.65 3.97 -3.34
N VAL A 4 8.68 4.55 -4.04
CA VAL A 4 8.29 5.96 -3.93
C VAL A 4 6.81 6.09 -3.56
N PHE A 5 6.50 7.02 -2.65
CA PHE A 5 5.14 7.42 -2.31
C PHE A 5 4.98 8.91 -2.60
N GLY A 6 4.37 9.24 -3.73
CA GLY A 6 4.34 10.59 -4.28
C GLY A 6 5.75 11.12 -4.57
N MET A 7 6.25 12.00 -3.69
CA MET A 7 7.62 12.55 -3.77
C MET A 7 8.56 12.00 -2.70
N PHE A 8 8.07 11.13 -1.81
CA PHE A 8 8.86 10.56 -0.73
C PHE A 8 9.50 9.25 -1.18
N VAL A 9 10.84 9.18 -1.14
CA VAL A 9 11.59 8.00 -1.60
C VAL A 9 12.04 7.15 -0.41
N PHE A 10 11.63 5.89 -0.38
CA PHE A 10 12.07 4.92 0.62
C PHE A 10 13.47 4.40 0.26
N THR A 11 14.44 4.75 1.12
CA THR A 11 15.85 4.36 1.01
C THR A 11 16.46 4.04 2.38
N LEU A 12 17.60 3.36 2.37
CA LEU A 12 18.37 3.02 3.59
C LEU A 12 18.80 4.23 4.43
N ARG A 13 18.82 5.47 3.90
CA ARG A 13 19.18 6.68 4.67
C ARG A 13 17.96 7.50 5.12
N THR A 14 16.76 7.00 4.82
CA THR A 14 15.48 7.68 5.10
C THR A 14 14.64 6.79 6.04
N ALA A 15 13.50 6.26 5.57
CA ALA A 15 12.75 5.23 6.25
C ALA A 15 12.80 3.94 5.41
N PRO A 16 13.74 3.01 5.63
CA PRO A 16 13.73 1.74 4.94
C PRO A 16 12.65 0.81 5.50
N TYR A 17 11.84 0.19 4.65
CA TYR A 17 10.98 -0.92 5.03
C TYR A 17 11.73 -2.25 4.85
N GLN A 18 11.36 -3.26 5.63
CA GLN A 18 11.93 -4.61 5.51
C GLN A 18 10.98 -5.56 4.79
N GLN A 19 9.67 -5.30 4.90
CA GLN A 19 8.65 -6.08 4.26
C GLN A 19 7.67 -5.16 3.54
N LEU A 20 7.38 -5.49 2.28
CA LEU A 20 6.29 -4.93 1.50
C LEU A 20 5.27 -6.04 1.29
N GLN A 21 4.03 -5.77 1.68
CA GLN A 21 2.89 -6.65 1.43
C GLN A 21 1.88 -5.92 0.56
N HIS A 22 1.53 -6.51 -0.57
CA HIS A 22 0.54 -5.99 -1.50
C HIS A 22 -0.66 -6.93 -1.51
N ALA A 23 -1.82 -6.44 -1.07
CA ALA A 23 -3.06 -7.18 -1.02
C ALA A 23 -4.04 -6.59 -2.03
N GLN A 24 -4.27 -7.32 -3.12
CA GLN A 24 -5.21 -6.94 -4.17
C GLN A 24 -6.45 -7.82 -4.11
N GLU A 25 -7.62 -7.20 -4.07
CA GLU A 25 -8.89 -7.88 -4.13
C GLU A 25 -9.50 -7.81 -5.54
N TRP A 26 -10.08 -8.92 -6.02
CA TRP A 26 -10.87 -8.95 -7.24
C TRP A 26 -12.28 -9.46 -6.94
N ARG A 27 -13.28 -8.64 -7.26
CA ARG A 27 -14.65 -8.92 -6.88
C ARG A 27 -15.34 -9.79 -7.91
N HIS A 28 -15.85 -10.92 -7.44
CA HIS A 28 -16.60 -11.90 -8.23
C HIS A 28 -17.96 -12.15 -7.57
N VAL A 29 -19.03 -11.83 -8.29
CA VAL A 29 -20.40 -12.08 -7.81
C VAL A 29 -20.86 -13.44 -8.31
N LYS A 30 -21.41 -14.24 -7.40
CA LYS A 30 -22.07 -15.50 -7.72
C LYS A 30 -23.52 -15.21 -8.10
N ASN A 31 -23.92 -15.65 -9.29
CA ASN A 31 -25.30 -15.58 -9.75
C ASN A 31 -25.86 -17.00 -9.84
N ASP A 32 -26.81 -17.31 -8.95
CA ASP A 32 -27.48 -18.61 -8.90
C ASP A 32 -28.55 -18.68 -9.99
N ARG A 33 -28.45 -19.71 -10.84
CA ARG A 33 -29.36 -19.94 -11.96
C ARG A 33 -30.22 -21.15 -11.68
N VAL A 34 -31.54 -21.04 -11.88
CA VAL A 34 -32.46 -22.18 -11.69
C VAL A 34 -32.11 -23.30 -12.68
N ASN A 35 -31.95 -24.53 -12.18
CA ASN A 35 -31.59 -25.73 -12.95
C ASN A 35 -30.22 -25.67 -13.67
N GLN A 36 -29.31 -24.76 -13.28
CA GLN A 36 -27.97 -24.68 -13.85
C GLN A 36 -26.92 -24.40 -12.77
N SER A 37 -25.64 -24.64 -13.08
CA SER A 37 -24.55 -24.23 -12.20
C SER A 37 -24.48 -22.71 -12.07
N ALA A 38 -24.20 -22.26 -10.86
CA ALA A 38 -24.00 -20.84 -10.56
C ALA A 38 -22.89 -20.26 -11.46
N GLY A 39 -23.17 -19.11 -12.05
CA GLY A 39 -22.19 -18.36 -12.82
C GLY A 39 -21.41 -17.42 -11.90
N TRP A 40 -20.10 -17.29 -12.10
CA TRP A 40 -19.30 -16.25 -11.47
C TRP A 40 -19.10 -15.11 -12.46
N GLN A 41 -19.44 -13.90 -12.06
CA GLN A 41 -19.25 -12.69 -12.86
C GLN A 41 -18.23 -11.79 -12.20
N TYR A 42 -17.17 -11.47 -12.93
CA TYR A 42 -16.24 -10.42 -12.53
C TYR A 42 -16.93 -9.06 -12.61
N ILE A 43 -16.94 -8.32 -11.50
CA ILE A 43 -17.60 -7.01 -11.40
C ILE A 43 -16.61 -5.86 -11.23
N GLY A 44 -15.31 -6.15 -11.22
CA GLY A 44 -14.25 -5.15 -11.14
C GLY A 44 -13.22 -5.41 -10.02
N PRO A 45 -12.18 -4.58 -9.94
CA PRO A 45 -11.23 -4.60 -8.84
C PRO A 45 -11.94 -4.22 -7.51
N GLY A 46 -11.49 -4.82 -6.42
CA GLY A 46 -11.90 -4.50 -5.04
C GLY A 46 -10.93 -3.53 -4.40
N GLU A 47 -10.69 -3.67 -3.09
CA GLU A 47 -9.68 -2.87 -2.40
C GLU A 47 -8.27 -3.30 -2.80
N ASP A 48 -7.37 -2.32 -2.89
CA ASP A 48 -5.94 -2.54 -3.07
C ASP A 48 -5.20 -1.86 -1.92
N ASN A 49 -4.47 -2.64 -1.13
CA ASN A 49 -3.74 -2.16 0.04
C ASN A 49 -2.26 -2.55 -0.02
N ILE A 50 -1.39 -1.57 0.17
CA ILE A 50 0.06 -1.74 0.27
C ILE A 50 0.49 -1.45 1.71
N THR A 51 0.99 -2.47 2.40
CA THR A 51 1.51 -2.36 3.76
C THR A 51 3.03 -2.44 3.75
N LEU A 52 3.68 -1.42 4.30
CA LEU A 52 5.13 -1.37 4.48
C LEU A 52 5.46 -1.52 5.97
N SER A 53 6.21 -2.57 6.30
CA SER A 53 6.61 -2.87 7.66
C SER A 53 8.12 -2.78 7.80
N GLY A 54 8.59 -2.15 8.88
CA GLY A 54 10.01 -2.06 9.19
C GLY A 54 10.28 -1.44 10.54
N VAL A 55 11.55 -1.48 10.95
CA VAL A 55 12.09 -0.88 12.17
C VAL A 55 13.06 0.21 11.77
N LEU A 56 12.83 1.39 12.31
CA LEU A 56 13.74 2.52 12.16
C LEU A 56 14.61 2.64 13.41
N TYR A 57 15.92 2.79 13.19
CA TYR A 57 16.88 3.13 14.23
C TYR A 57 17.35 4.57 14.01
N PRO A 58 16.75 5.59 14.65
CA PRO A 58 17.05 7.00 14.36
C PRO A 58 18.52 7.38 14.62
N GLU A 59 19.14 6.77 15.63
CA GLU A 59 20.58 6.93 15.95
C GLU A 59 21.50 6.28 14.89
N ILE A 60 21.00 5.19 14.31
CA ILE A 60 21.47 4.40 13.17
C ILE A 60 21.60 5.16 11.85
N THR A 61 20.39 5.50 11.41
CA THR A 61 20.02 5.61 10.01
C THR A 61 19.74 7.07 9.66
N GLY A 62 19.54 7.91 10.69
CA GLY A 62 18.75 9.12 10.57
C GLY A 62 17.29 8.76 10.25
N GLY A 63 16.34 9.64 10.55
CA GLY A 63 14.96 9.37 10.11
C GLY A 63 13.83 10.03 10.86
N ASN A 64 14.06 10.73 11.97
CA ASN A 64 13.00 11.49 12.62
C ASN A 64 12.37 12.53 11.68
N LEU A 65 13.19 13.25 10.89
CA LEU A 65 12.68 14.18 9.88
C LEU A 65 11.91 13.47 8.76
N SER A 66 12.33 12.25 8.40
CA SER A 66 11.65 11.42 7.39
C SER A 66 10.28 10.95 7.87
N LEU A 67 10.16 10.59 9.16
CA LEU A 67 8.89 10.26 9.80
C LEU A 67 7.96 11.48 9.85
N SER A 68 8.46 12.65 10.26
CA SER A 68 7.67 13.88 10.27
C SER A 68 7.20 14.28 8.87
N ALA A 69 7.99 14.03 7.83
CA ALA A 69 7.56 14.23 6.45
C ALA A 69 6.42 13.27 6.05
N LEU A 70 6.49 12.00 6.44
CA LEU A 70 5.41 11.03 6.21
C LEU A 70 4.13 11.39 6.98
N GLU A 71 4.24 11.84 8.23
CA GLU A 71 3.10 12.34 9.00
C GLU A 71 2.46 13.55 8.31
N THR A 72 3.26 14.50 7.83
CA THR A 72 2.78 15.68 7.09
C THR A 72 2.04 15.27 5.82
N ILE A 73 2.55 14.28 5.09
CA ILE A 73 1.90 13.71 3.91
C ILE A 73 0.55 13.09 4.30
N GLY A 74 0.48 12.35 5.42
CA GLY A 74 -0.77 11.80 5.93
C GLY A 74 -1.81 12.87 6.26
N PHE A 75 -1.39 13.95 6.94
CA PHE A 75 -2.27 15.09 7.25
C PHE A 75 -2.66 15.91 6.02
N SER A 76 -1.92 15.83 4.92
CA SER A 76 -2.26 16.53 3.68
C SER A 76 -3.57 16.01 3.06
N GLY A 77 -3.99 14.79 3.39
CA GLY A 77 -5.24 14.18 2.93
C GLY A 77 -5.34 13.98 1.42
N ARG A 78 -4.21 14.10 0.70
CA ARG A 78 -4.18 13.96 -0.75
C ARG A 78 -3.89 12.51 -1.13
N PRO A 79 -4.61 11.95 -2.12
CA PRO A 79 -4.23 10.67 -2.69
C PRO A 79 -2.88 10.84 -3.41
N LEU A 80 -1.90 10.03 -3.04
CA LEU A 80 -0.60 9.95 -3.70
C LEU A 80 -0.44 8.56 -4.31
N ALA A 81 0.14 8.50 -5.50
CA ALA A 81 0.50 7.24 -6.12
C ALA A 81 1.69 6.61 -5.39
N ALA A 82 1.67 5.29 -5.32
CA ALA A 82 2.74 4.45 -4.81
C ALA A 82 3.33 3.68 -5.99
N ASP A 83 4.63 3.85 -6.26
CA ASP A 83 5.36 3.20 -7.36
C ASP A 83 6.68 2.55 -6.89
#